data_AF-A0A7J9IZY7-F1
#
_entry.id   AF-A0A7J9IZY7-F1
#
_cell.length_a   1.000
_cell.length_b   1.000
_cell.length_c   1.000
_cell.angle_alpha   90.00
_cell.angle_beta   90.00
_cell.angle_gamma   90.00
#
_symmetry.space_group_name_H-M   'P 1'
#
loop_
_entity.id
_entity.type
_entity.pdbx_description
1 polymer ?
#
loop_
_entity_poly.entity_id
_entity_poly.type
_entity_poly.pdbx_seq_one_letter_code
_entity_poly.pdbx_strand_id
1 'polypeptide(L)' 'MRLGLDVNVQKLEADKMRKGKNEAKEDLDGLKTDYKKLRLSMKTARLGKTSKQWPQEIKEENIKVDQ' A
#
# COMPACT_ATOMS: atom_id res chain seq x y z
N MET A 1 -30.62 6.07 35.74
CA MET A 1 -30.06 6.96 34.71
C MET A 1 -29.31 6.11 33.68
N ARG A 2 -29.80 6.01 32.44
CA ARG A 2 -29.23 5.18 31.37
C ARG A 2 -28.39 5.99 30.35
N LEU A 3 -28.52 7.31 30.38
CA LEU A 3 -27.91 8.24 29.43
C LEU A 3 -26.38 8.33 29.55
N GLY A 4 -25.83 8.22 30.76
CA GLY A 4 -24.37 8.28 30.96
C GLY A 4 -23.62 7.06 30.41
N LEU A 5 -24.27 5.88 30.38
CA LEU A 5 -23.71 4.68 29.77
C LEU A 5 -23.67 4.81 28.23
N ASP A 6 -24.72 5.37 27.65
CA ASP A 6 -24.82 5.58 26.20
C ASP A 6 -23.74 6.54 25.66
N VAL A 7 -23.49 7.65 26.38
CA VAL A 7 -22.42 8.61 26.03
C VAL A 7 -21.03 7.95 26.06
N ASN A 8 -20.78 7.05 27.02
CA ASN A 8 -19.51 6.34 27.10
C ASN A 8 -19.34 5.32 25.96
N VAL A 9 -20.41 4.66 25.52
CA VAL A 9 -20.39 3.76 24.36
C VAL A 9 -20.11 4.55 23.07
N GLN A 10 -20.78 5.68 22.86
CA GLN A 10 -20.56 6.53 21.68
C GLN A 10 -19.12 7.08 21.64
N LYS A 11 -18.56 7.45 22.79
CA LYS A 11 -17.16 7.90 22.90
C LYS A 11 -16.17 6.80 22.52
N LEU A 12 -16.39 5.58 23.02
CA LEU A 12 -15.56 4.42 22.71
C LEU A 12 -15.59 4.09 21.20
N GLU A 13 -16.77 4.16 20.59
CA GLU A 13 -16.96 3.90 19.16
C GLU A 13 -16.24 4.96 18.29
N ALA A 14 -16.35 6.24 18.67
CA ALA A 14 -15.65 7.32 18.00
C ALA A 14 -14.12 7.20 18.09
N ASP A 15 -13.58 6.80 19.25
CA ASP A 15 -12.15 6.60 19.43
C ASP A 15 -11.63 5.41 18.61
N LYS A 16 -12.39 4.31 18.53
CA LYS A 16 -12.06 3.17 17.66
C LYS A 16 -12.02 3.57 16.19
N MET A 17 -13.00 4.35 15.72
CA MET A 17 -13.01 4.86 14.35
C MET A 17 -11.84 5.79 14.06
N ARG A 18 -11.47 6.66 15.02
CA ARG A 18 -10.30 7.54 14.88
C ARG A 18 -9.00 6.74 14.74
N LYS A 19 -8.83 5.69 15.55
CA LYS A 19 -7.65 4.83 15.48
C LYS A 19 -7.55 4.12 14.12
N GLY A 20 -8.63 3.48 13.67
CA GLY A 20 -8.65 2.81 12.36
C GLY A 20 -8.43 3.76 11.19
N LYS A 21 -8.93 5.01 11.26
CA LYS A 21 -8.68 6.03 10.25
C LYS A 21 -7.22 6.45 10.18
N ASN A 22 -6.54 6.54 11.32
CA ASN A 22 -5.12 6.91 11.36
C ASN A 22 -4.25 5.78 10.80
N GLU A 23 -4.52 4.53 11.17
CA GLU A 23 -3.84 3.33 10.62
C GLU A 23 -4.00 3.28 9.09
N ALA A 24 -5.23 3.42 8.58
CA ALA A 24 -5.47 3.43 7.14
C ALA A 24 -4.75 4.57 6.39
N LYS A 25 -4.53 5.71 7.06
CA LYS A 25 -3.80 6.84 6.49
C LYS A 25 -2.30 6.56 6.45
N GLU A 26 -1.74 5.96 7.51
CA GLU A 26 -0.34 5.53 7.55
C GLU A 26 -0.05 4.48 6.48
N ASP A 27 -0.93 3.48 6.34
CA ASP A 27 -0.84 2.46 5.29
C ASP A 27 -0.87 3.08 3.89
N LEU A 28 -1.76 4.07 3.67
CA LEU A 28 -1.86 4.76 2.39
C LEU A 28 -0.58 5.57 2.07
N ASP A 29 -0.01 6.27 3.05
CA ASP A 29 1.24 7.01 2.87
C ASP A 29 2.45 6.07 2.64
N GLY A 30 2.46 4.91 3.29
CA GLY A 30 3.40 3.82 3.03
C GLY A 30 3.29 3.31 1.59
N LEU A 31 2.08 2.94 1.17
CA LEU A 31 1.81 2.46 -0.19
C LEU A 31 2.19 3.50 -1.26
N LYS A 32 1.90 4.78 -1.01
CA LYS A 32 2.29 5.88 -1.90
C LYS A 32 3.80 6.00 -2.04
N THR A 33 4.53 5.75 -0.96
CA THR A 33 6.00 5.76 -0.94
C THR A 33 6.55 4.59 -1.74
N ASP A 34 6.03 3.39 -1.51
CA ASP A 34 6.49 2.19 -2.20
C ASP A 34 6.14 2.20 -3.69
N TYR A 35 4.98 2.73 -4.06
CA TYR A 35 4.63 2.97 -5.46
C TYR A 35 5.62 3.92 -6.16
N LYS A 36 6.01 5.02 -5.50
CA LYS A 36 7.00 5.95 -6.07
C LYS A 36 8.35 5.27 -6.26
N LYS A 37 8.81 4.48 -5.28
CA LYS A 37 10.04 3.69 -5.39
C LYS A 37 9.97 2.72 -6.57
N LEU A 38 8.89 1.92 -6.66
CA LEU A 38 8.69 0.98 -7.75
C LEU A 38 8.70 1.67 -9.12
N ARG A 39 7.98 2.78 -9.26
CA ARG A 39 7.94 3.57 -10.50
C ARG A 39 9.32 4.10 -10.89
N LEU A 40 10.13 4.53 -9.93
CA LEU A 40 11.51 4.96 -10.18
C LEU A 40 12.38 3.77 -10.60
N SER A 41 12.31 2.63 -9.91
CA SER A 41 13.02 1.41 -10.27
C SER A 41 12.68 0.94 -11.69
N MET A 42 11.39 0.96 -12.07
CA MET A 42 10.97 0.63 -13.44
C MET A 42 11.52 1.62 -14.46
N LYS A 43 11.56 2.92 -14.16
CA LYS A 43 12.17 3.91 -15.05
C LYS A 43 13.67 3.68 -15.21
N THR A 44 14.38 3.42 -14.12
CA THR A 44 15.82 3.12 -14.16
C THR A 44 16.11 1.84 -14.93
N ALA A 45 15.34 0.77 -14.69
CA ALA A 45 15.45 -0.48 -15.43
C ALA A 45 15.17 -0.28 -16.93
N ARG A 46 14.22 0.59 -17.29
CA ARG A 46 13.94 0.98 -18.68
C ARG A 46 14.93 1.98 -19.27
N LEU A 47 15.68 2.73 -18.45
CA LEU A 47 16.67 3.69 -18.93
C LEU A 47 17.94 2.98 -19.44
N GLY A 48 18.30 1.84 -18.85
CA GLY A 48 19.47 1.05 -19.25
C GLY A 48 19.23 0.00 -20.33
N LYS A 49 17.97 -0.26 -20.71
CA LYS A 49 17.60 -1.35 -21.64
C LYS A 49 16.58 -0.87 -22.67
N THR A 50 16.66 -1.37 -23.90
CA THR A 50 15.66 -1.04 -24.93
C THR A 50 14.28 -1.57 -24.51
N SER A 51 13.20 -0.82 -24.76
CA SER A 51 11.83 -1.22 -24.41
C SER A 51 11.39 -2.57 -25.03
N LYS A 52 12.15 -3.10 -25.99
CA LYS A 52 11.97 -4.42 -26.62
C LYS A 52 12.52 -5.59 -25.79
N GLN A 53 13.50 -5.39 -24.91
CA GLN A 53 14.04 -6.44 -24.03
C GLN A 53 13.11 -6.75 -22.84
N TRP A 54 12.29 -5.79 -22.45
CA TRP A 54 11.43 -5.87 -21.26
C TRP A 54 10.46 -7.07 -21.26
N PRO A 55 9.74 -7.37 -22.37
CA PRO A 55 8.86 -8.53 -22.43
C PRO A 55 9.58 -9.88 -22.28
N GLN A 56 10.86 -9.95 -22.65
CA GLN A 56 11.65 -11.17 -22.61
C GLN A 56 12.12 -11.48 -21.18
N GLU A 57 12.52 -10.45 -20.42
CA GLU A 57 12.88 -10.57 -19.01
C GLU A 57 11.69 -10.90 -18.11
N ILE A 58 10.51 -10.30 -18.37
CA ILE A 58 9.28 -10.65 -17.65
C ILE A 58 8.95 -12.13 -17.82
N LYS A 59 9.12 -12.69 -19.03
CA LYS A 59 8.94 -14.13 -19.26
C LYS A 59 9.95 -14.96 -18.47
N GLU A 60 11.22 -14.55 -18.48
CA GLU A 60 12.31 -15.26 -17.81
C GLU A 60 12.20 -15.22 -16.27
N GLU A 61 11.68 -14.13 -15.70
CA GLU A 61 11.40 -13.98 -14.27
C GLU A 61 10.18 -14.81 -13.84
N ASN A 62 9.10 -14.82 -14.61
CA ASN A 62 7.94 -15.67 -14.33
C ASN A 62 8.30 -17.16 -14.36
N ILE A 63 9.14 -17.59 -15.32
CA ILE A 63 9.64 -18.98 -15.38
C ILE A 63 10.45 -19.36 -14.13
N LYS A 64 11.19 -18.42 -13.53
CA LYS A 64 11.95 -18.67 -12.29
C LYS A 64 11.08 -18.71 -11.03
N VAL A 65 9.94 -18.04 -11.02
CA VAL A 65 9.00 -18.04 -9.88
C VAL A 65 8.09 -19.28 -9.91
N ASP A 66 7.79 -19.80 -11.10
CA ASP A 66 7.03 -21.05 -11.29
C ASP A 66 7.88 -22.34 -11.13
N GLN A 67 9.19 -22.22 -10.86
CA GLN A 67 10.11 -23.34 -10.63
C GLN A 67 10.45 -23.51 -9.14
#